data_AF-A0A1Q2U080-F1
#
_entry.id   AF-A0A1Q2U080-F1
#
_cell.length_a   1.000
_cell.length_b   1.000
_cell.length_c   1.000
_cell.angle_alpha   90.00
_cell.angle_beta   90.00
_cell.angle_gamma   90.00
#
_symmetry.space_group_name_H-M   'P 1'
#
loop_
_entity.id
_entity.type
_entity.pdbx_description
1 polymer ?
#
loop_
_entity_poly.entity_id
_entity_poly.type
_entity_poly.pdbx_seq_one_letter_code
_entity_poly.pdbx_strand_id
1 'polypeptide(L)'
;MFRRWWQRYGISLILVGVGLSVALFLRQTQGGAIQEFYGLLFNRQGNLTEAETEILLQNSKLRELQNRVEELEAQNLQLQNLLDYRQASMGEAIAAPVIGRSADAWWQQITIGQGSQAGIKIGDTVTGVGGLVGRVVQVTPRSSRVALVSDLNQQVGVMLSRSRFQGYLRGQNDPLQAEMIFYEKVPDVEVGDMVTTSNLSTLYAPGIPIGRIAAIDFNAGPAPSATVELTVPLGSLEWVLVSPFEAKPLNFELQPEQDVSQTP
;
A
#
# COMPACT_ATOMS: atom_id res chain seq x y z
N MET A 1 -81.54 -47.23 10.47
CA MET A 1 -80.40 -48.15 10.34
C MET A 1 -79.20 -47.60 9.54
N PHE A 2 -79.33 -46.54 8.72
CA PHE A 2 -78.21 -46.03 7.91
C PHE A 2 -77.29 -44.97 8.57
N ARG A 3 -77.67 -44.36 9.70
CA ARG A 3 -76.89 -43.27 10.34
C ARG A 3 -75.76 -43.69 11.27
N ARG A 4 -75.70 -44.97 11.72
CA ARG A 4 -74.65 -45.44 12.66
C ARG A 4 -73.45 -46.09 11.98
N TRP A 5 -73.55 -46.42 10.69
CA TRP A 5 -72.43 -46.97 9.92
C TRP A 5 -71.43 -45.87 9.47
N TRP A 6 -71.93 -44.65 9.22
CA TRP A 6 -71.13 -43.52 8.75
C TRP A 6 -70.15 -42.94 9.78
N GLN A 7 -70.39 -43.12 11.09
CA GLN A 7 -69.51 -42.60 12.15
C GLN A 7 -68.22 -43.42 12.36
N ARG A 8 -68.16 -44.69 11.93
CA ARG A 8 -66.95 -45.53 12.08
C ARG A 8 -66.11 -45.65 10.81
N TYR A 9 -66.76 -45.60 9.63
CA TYR A 9 -66.07 -45.79 8.35
C TYR A 9 -65.99 -44.54 7.46
N GLY A 10 -66.64 -43.42 7.83
CA GLY A 10 -66.57 -42.18 7.07
C GLY A 10 -65.16 -41.60 6.99
N ILE A 11 -64.40 -41.63 8.09
CA ILE A 11 -63.02 -41.14 8.14
C ILE A 11 -62.07 -42.06 7.36
N SER A 12 -62.26 -43.38 7.41
CA SER A 12 -61.40 -44.29 6.65
C SER A 12 -61.62 -44.17 5.14
N LEU A 13 -62.86 -43.91 4.70
CA LEU A 13 -63.15 -43.63 3.29
C LEU A 13 -62.58 -42.29 2.82
N ILE A 14 -62.56 -41.26 3.67
CA ILE A 14 -61.90 -39.98 3.37
C ILE A 14 -60.38 -40.18 3.26
N LEU A 15 -59.76 -40.93 4.18
CA LEU A 15 -58.32 -41.20 4.12
C LEU A 15 -57.92 -42.05 2.90
N VAL A 16 -58.72 -43.05 2.54
CA VAL A 16 -58.49 -43.84 1.32
C VAL A 16 -58.68 -42.98 0.07
N GLY A 17 -59.68 -42.09 0.05
CA GLY A 17 -59.91 -41.14 -1.04
C GLY A 17 -58.78 -40.11 -1.20
N VAL A 18 -58.25 -39.59 -0.09
CA VAL A 18 -57.08 -38.69 -0.08
C VAL A 18 -55.81 -39.43 -0.49
N GLY A 19 -55.62 -40.68 -0.05
CA GLY A 19 -54.50 -41.51 -0.50
C GLY A 19 -54.56 -41.80 -2.00
N LEU A 20 -55.75 -42.09 -2.54
CA LEU A 20 -55.95 -42.29 -3.97
C LEU A 20 -55.77 -41.01 -4.78
N SER A 21 -56.20 -39.85 -4.27
CA SER A 21 -56.03 -38.57 -4.96
C SER A 21 -54.56 -38.14 -4.98
N VAL A 22 -53.82 -38.33 -3.89
CA VAL A 22 -52.36 -38.12 -3.84
C VAL A 22 -51.65 -39.09 -4.78
N ALA A 23 -52.05 -40.37 -4.81
CA ALA A 23 -51.46 -41.35 -5.71
C ALA A 23 -51.76 -41.05 -7.20
N LEU A 24 -52.96 -40.58 -7.52
CA LEU A 24 -53.32 -40.15 -8.88
C LEU A 24 -52.61 -38.84 -9.27
N PHE A 25 -52.43 -37.91 -8.33
CA PHE A 25 -51.65 -36.68 -8.53
C PHE A 25 -50.17 -36.98 -8.80
N LEU A 26 -49.60 -37.96 -8.09
CA LEU A 26 -48.25 -38.47 -8.31
C LEU A 26 -48.10 -39.24 -9.64
N ARG A 27 -49.19 -39.80 -10.17
CA ARG A 27 -49.19 -40.47 -11.49
C ARG A 27 -49.37 -39.47 -12.65
N GLN A 28 -50.10 -38.38 -12.42
CA GLN A 28 -50.36 -37.35 -13.43
C GLN A 28 -49.16 -36.41 -13.65
N THR A 29 -48.31 -36.26 -12.63
CA THR A 29 -47.03 -35.55 -12.73
C THR A 29 -45.93 -36.61 -12.87
N GLN A 30 -45.34 -36.79 -14.05
CA GLN A 30 -44.30 -37.80 -14.31
C GLN A 30 -43.01 -37.55 -13.50
N GLY A 31 -43.03 -37.70 -12.17
CA GLY A 31 -41.86 -37.57 -11.28
C GLY A 31 -41.14 -36.21 -11.25
N GLY A 32 -41.47 -35.25 -12.13
CA GLY A 32 -40.78 -33.97 -12.27
C GLY A 32 -40.88 -33.09 -11.02
N ALA A 33 -42.04 -33.07 -10.36
CA ALA A 33 -42.23 -32.31 -9.11
C ALA A 33 -41.35 -32.82 -7.97
N ILE A 34 -41.03 -34.12 -7.96
CA ILE A 34 -40.13 -34.70 -6.96
C ILE A 34 -38.69 -34.28 -7.28
N GLN A 35 -38.28 -34.32 -8.55
CA GLN A 35 -36.95 -33.85 -8.96
C GLN A 35 -36.73 -32.35 -8.68
N GLU A 36 -37.73 -31.50 -8.93
CA GLU A 36 -37.70 -30.07 -8.59
C GLU A 36 -37.62 -29.82 -7.08
N PHE A 37 -38.33 -30.63 -6.28
CA PHE A 37 -38.31 -30.52 -4.81
C PHE A 37 -37.00 -31.02 -4.19
N TYR A 38 -36.41 -32.10 -4.75
CA TYR A 38 -35.06 -32.53 -4.39
C TYR A 38 -34.02 -31.46 -4.77
N GLY A 39 -34.14 -30.84 -5.94
CA GLY A 39 -33.29 -29.71 -6.33
C GLY A 39 -33.40 -28.51 -5.37
N LEU A 40 -34.61 -28.16 -4.93
CA LEU A 40 -34.85 -27.04 -4.01
C LEU A 40 -34.36 -27.27 -2.58
N LEU A 41 -34.36 -28.52 -2.10
CA LEU A 41 -33.85 -28.87 -0.76
C LEU A 41 -32.33 -29.01 -0.71
N PHE A 42 -31.70 -29.52 -1.78
CA PHE A 42 -30.26 -29.78 -1.82
C PHE A 42 -29.42 -28.65 -2.46
N ASN A 43 -29.99 -27.76 -3.30
CA ASN A 43 -29.24 -26.65 -3.93
C ASN A 43 -29.05 -25.39 -3.05
N ARG A 44 -29.39 -25.43 -1.76
CA ARG A 44 -29.13 -24.29 -0.85
C ARG A 44 -27.69 -24.21 -0.34
N GLN A 45 -26.85 -25.18 -0.67
CA GLN A 45 -25.50 -25.27 -0.12
C GLN A 45 -24.52 -25.59 -1.25
N GLY A 46 -24.05 -24.57 -1.99
CA GLY A 46 -23.01 -24.83 -2.99
C GLY A 46 -22.66 -23.76 -4.02
N ASN A 47 -23.43 -22.67 -4.14
CA ASN A 47 -22.99 -21.56 -5.00
C ASN A 47 -22.22 -20.55 -4.14
N LEU A 48 -21.03 -20.92 -3.67
CA LEU A 48 -20.03 -19.87 -3.48
C LEU A 48 -19.77 -19.35 -4.88
N THR A 49 -20.15 -18.11 -5.13
CA THR A 49 -19.84 -17.49 -6.42
C THR A 49 -18.33 -17.53 -6.61
N GLU A 50 -17.83 -17.78 -7.82
CA GLU A 50 -16.38 -17.79 -8.09
C GLU A 50 -15.69 -16.51 -7.58
N ALA A 51 -16.44 -15.39 -7.57
CA ALA A 51 -16.06 -14.12 -6.96
C ALA A 51 -15.86 -14.20 -5.44
N GLU A 52 -16.72 -14.89 -4.68
CA GLU A 52 -16.55 -15.07 -3.23
C GLU A 52 -15.32 -15.93 -2.92
N THR A 53 -15.08 -16.99 -3.70
CA THR A 53 -13.87 -17.82 -3.53
C THR A 53 -12.59 -17.05 -3.84
N GLU A 54 -12.60 -16.21 -4.88
CA GLU A 54 -11.47 -15.35 -5.24
C GLU A 54 -11.19 -14.31 -4.16
N ILE A 55 -12.24 -13.65 -3.64
CA ILE A 55 -12.11 -12.69 -2.54
C ILE A 55 -11.56 -13.37 -1.28
N LEU A 56 -12.01 -14.59 -0.97
CA LEU A 56 -11.51 -15.36 0.17
C LEU A 56 -10.02 -15.74 -0.01
N LEU A 57 -9.61 -16.14 -1.22
CA LEU A 57 -8.22 -16.43 -1.56
C LEU A 57 -7.33 -15.18 -1.49
N GLN A 58 -7.81 -14.04 -1.99
CA GLN A 58 -7.08 -12.79 -1.91
C GLN A 58 -6.93 -12.33 -0.44
N ASN A 59 -7.99 -12.45 0.35
CA ASN A 59 -7.94 -12.12 1.77
C ASN A 59 -7.00 -13.04 2.56
N SER A 60 -6.98 -14.35 2.26
CA SER A 60 -6.06 -15.27 2.94
C SER A 60 -4.60 -14.97 2.57
N LYS A 61 -4.32 -14.70 1.30
CA LYS A 61 -2.99 -14.30 0.83
C LYS A 61 -2.55 -12.96 1.42
N LEU A 62 -3.45 -11.98 1.50
CA LEU A 62 -3.15 -10.69 2.11
C LEU A 62 -2.81 -10.86 3.60
N ARG A 63 -3.58 -11.68 4.33
CA ARG A 63 -3.29 -12.00 5.74
C ARG A 63 -1.97 -12.74 5.91
N GLU A 64 -1.66 -13.68 5.03
CA GLU A 64 -0.37 -14.38 5.04
C GLU A 64 0.80 -13.40 4.84
N LEU A 65 0.68 -12.49 3.88
CA LEU A 65 1.68 -11.44 3.65
C LEU A 65 1.79 -10.51 4.86
N GLN A 66 0.68 -10.12 5.48
CA GLN A 66 0.66 -9.30 6.68
C GLN A 66 1.40 -9.99 7.84
N ASN A 67 1.06 -11.25 8.15
CA ASN A 67 1.72 -12.03 9.20
C ASN A 67 3.22 -12.16 8.93
N ARG A 68 3.61 -12.36 7.66
CA ARG A 68 5.03 -12.48 7.28
C ARG A 68 5.77 -11.15 7.43
N VAL A 69 5.13 -10.03 7.11
CA VAL A 69 5.70 -8.69 7.35
C VAL A 69 5.87 -8.46 8.84
N GLU A 70 4.86 -8.76 9.67
CA GLU A 70 4.94 -8.65 11.13
C GLU A 70 6.07 -9.52 11.71
N GLU A 71 6.21 -10.76 11.24
CA GLU A 71 7.29 -11.66 11.68
C GLU A 71 8.67 -11.11 11.28
N LEU A 72 8.81 -10.62 10.04
CA LEU A 72 10.06 -10.02 9.57
C LEU A 72 10.41 -8.74 10.35
N GLU A 73 9.41 -7.91 10.69
CA GLU A 73 9.60 -6.73 11.52
C GLU A 73 10.05 -7.11 12.93
N ALA A 74 9.43 -8.12 13.54
CA ALA A 74 9.84 -8.63 14.86
C ALA A 74 11.27 -9.17 14.85
N GLN A 75 11.62 -9.96 13.83
CA GLN A 75 12.99 -10.46 13.64
C GLN A 75 13.98 -9.32 13.42
N ASN A 76 13.62 -8.31 12.63
CA ASN A 76 14.47 -7.15 12.38
C ASN A 76 14.70 -6.34 13.66
N LEU A 77 13.65 -6.09 14.45
CA LEU A 77 13.77 -5.44 15.77
C LEU A 77 14.69 -6.24 16.70
N GLN A 78 14.57 -7.56 16.73
CA GLN A 78 15.45 -8.42 17.53
C GLN A 78 16.91 -8.31 17.05
N LEU A 79 17.15 -8.33 15.74
CA LEU A 79 18.48 -8.14 15.16
C LEU A 79 19.05 -6.76 15.49
N GLN A 80 18.23 -5.71 15.42
CA GLN A 80 18.64 -4.35 15.76
C GLN A 80 19.01 -4.22 17.24
N ASN A 81 18.21 -4.81 18.13
CA ASN A 81 18.49 -4.86 19.56
C ASN A 81 19.81 -5.60 19.86
N LEU A 82 20.08 -6.69 19.14
CA LEU A 82 21.35 -7.43 19.26
C LEU A 82 22.56 -6.61 18.76
N LEU A 83 22.33 -5.67 17.85
CA LEU A 83 23.36 -4.82 17.25
C LEU A 83 23.50 -3.44 17.92
N ASP A 84 22.77 -3.18 19.01
CA ASP A 84 22.59 -1.83 19.60
C ASP A 84 22.22 -0.77 18.53
N TYR A 85 21.57 -1.22 17.45
CA TYR A 85 21.20 -0.38 16.33
C TYR A 85 19.92 0.36 16.72
N ARG A 86 20.08 1.57 17.24
CA ARG A 86 18.97 2.52 17.41
C ARG A 86 18.50 2.99 16.04
N GLN A 87 17.57 2.25 15.44
CA GLN A 87 16.85 2.75 14.28
C GLN A 87 16.13 4.04 14.68
N ALA A 88 16.27 5.08 13.85
CA ALA A 88 15.52 6.31 14.04
C ALA A 88 14.03 5.94 14.05
N SER A 89 13.39 6.04 15.22
CA SER A 89 11.98 5.70 15.37
C SER A 89 11.19 6.56 14.39
N MET A 90 10.45 5.95 13.47
CA MET A 90 9.38 6.65 12.78
C MET A 90 8.40 7.08 13.88
N GLY A 91 8.45 8.35 14.26
CA GLY A 91 7.55 8.91 15.27
C GLY A 91 6.08 8.75 14.84
N GLU A 92 5.16 8.90 15.78
CA GLU A 92 3.72 8.83 15.50
C GLU A 92 3.36 9.75 14.33
N ALA A 93 2.76 9.18 13.29
CA ALA A 93 2.44 9.90 12.07
C ALA A 93 1.20 10.80 12.28
N ILE A 94 1.32 12.07 11.89
CA ILE A 94 0.25 13.06 12.02
C ILE A 94 -0.53 13.10 10.70
N ALA A 95 -1.83 12.78 10.74
CA ALA A 95 -2.70 12.94 9.59
C ALA A 95 -3.08 14.42 9.37
N ALA A 96 -2.91 14.90 8.14
CA ALA A 96 -3.21 16.28 7.77
C ALA A 96 -3.97 16.35 6.44
N PRO A 97 -5.06 17.14 6.36
CA PRO A 97 -5.75 17.39 5.10
C PRO A 97 -4.95 18.36 4.24
N VAL A 98 -4.99 18.19 2.91
CA VAL A 98 -4.44 19.15 1.95
C VAL A 98 -5.45 20.27 1.75
N ILE A 99 -5.07 21.49 2.13
CA ILE A 99 -5.95 22.69 2.12
C ILE A 99 -5.60 23.69 1.02
N GLY A 100 -4.51 23.45 0.29
CA GLY A 100 -4.10 24.34 -0.80
C GLY A 100 -2.97 23.73 -1.62
N ARG A 101 -2.82 24.22 -2.84
CA ARG A 101 -1.76 23.84 -3.78
C ARG A 101 -1.25 25.08 -4.49
N SER A 102 0.03 25.07 -4.85
CA SER A 102 0.58 26.10 -5.73
C SER A 102 -0.10 26.04 -7.10
N ALA A 103 -0.44 27.21 -7.64
CA ALA A 103 -0.90 27.35 -9.03
C ALA A 103 0.29 27.49 -9.99
N ASP A 104 1.47 27.79 -9.47
CA ASP A 104 2.69 28.00 -10.25
C ASP A 104 3.27 26.67 -10.68
N ALA A 105 3.50 26.52 -11.98
CA ALA A 105 4.13 25.33 -12.52
C ALA A 105 5.55 25.15 -11.95
N TRP A 106 6.29 26.21 -11.63
CA TRP A 106 7.71 26.15 -11.22
C TRP A 106 7.96 25.63 -9.79
N TRP A 107 6.98 25.77 -8.90
CA TRP A 107 7.09 25.33 -7.51
C TRP A 107 6.00 24.31 -7.26
N GLN A 108 6.38 23.05 -7.09
CA GLN A 108 5.45 21.96 -6.85
C GLN A 108 5.27 21.81 -5.34
N GLN A 109 4.28 22.52 -4.78
CA GLN A 109 4.09 22.62 -3.33
C GLN A 109 2.62 22.46 -2.94
N ILE A 110 2.40 21.85 -1.78
CA ILE A 110 1.08 21.74 -1.16
C ILE A 110 1.07 22.38 0.22
N THR A 111 -0.10 22.88 0.62
CA THR A 111 -0.34 23.38 1.98
C THR A 111 -1.23 22.39 2.71
N ILE A 112 -0.79 21.97 3.88
CA ILE A 112 -1.49 21.00 4.74
C ILE A 112 -2.09 21.71 5.96
N GLY A 113 -3.27 21.27 6.38
CA GLY A 113 -4.08 21.86 7.46
C GLY A 113 -3.62 21.49 8.87
N GLN A 114 -2.33 21.24 9.05
CA GLN A 114 -1.70 20.99 10.35
C GLN A 114 -0.36 21.73 10.42
N GLY A 115 -0.02 22.20 11.61
CA GLY A 115 1.14 23.04 11.86
C GLY A 115 1.90 22.65 13.12
N SER A 116 2.66 23.59 13.67
CA SER A 116 3.45 23.36 14.88
C SER A 116 2.59 23.01 16.11
N GLN A 117 1.32 23.41 16.16
CA GLN A 117 0.39 23.01 17.23
C GLN A 117 0.12 21.50 17.25
N ALA A 118 0.23 20.83 16.10
CA ALA A 118 0.12 19.38 15.99
C ALA A 118 1.48 18.67 16.16
N GLY A 119 2.57 19.41 16.39
CA GLY A 119 3.92 18.86 16.54
C GLY A 119 4.74 18.79 15.25
N ILE A 120 4.22 19.27 14.12
CA ILE A 120 4.93 19.28 12.84
C ILE A 120 6.12 20.25 12.88
N LYS A 121 7.27 19.80 12.36
CA LYS A 121 8.51 20.56 12.26
C LYS A 121 8.99 20.65 10.81
N ILE A 122 9.84 21.65 10.55
CA ILE A 122 10.55 21.74 9.27
C ILE A 122 11.48 20.53 9.16
N GLY A 123 11.46 19.86 8.02
CA GLY A 123 12.23 18.64 7.80
C GLY A 123 11.42 17.34 7.92
N ASP A 124 10.21 17.39 8.50
CA ASP A 124 9.37 16.19 8.61
C ASP A 124 9.01 15.63 7.23
N THR A 125 8.99 14.30 7.16
CA THR A 125 8.70 13.57 5.93
C THR A 125 7.20 13.46 5.73
N VAL A 126 6.73 13.75 4.52
CA VAL A 126 5.32 13.67 4.16
C VAL A 126 5.12 12.51 3.20
N THR A 127 4.22 11.61 3.57
CA THR A 127 3.83 10.43 2.79
C THR A 127 2.34 10.47 2.48
N GLY A 128 1.98 9.82 1.39
CA GLY A 128 0.61 9.68 0.93
C GLY A 128 0.34 8.22 0.57
N VAL A 129 -0.87 7.96 0.08
CA VAL A 129 -1.19 6.64 -0.46
C VAL A 129 -0.27 6.37 -1.65
N GLY A 130 0.52 5.31 -1.56
CA GLY A 130 1.48 4.92 -2.59
C GLY A 130 2.93 5.34 -2.33
N GLY A 131 3.21 6.15 -1.30
CA GLY A 131 4.60 6.46 -0.91
C GLY A 131 4.93 7.92 -0.62
N LEU A 132 6.15 8.33 -0.99
CA LEU A 132 6.72 9.63 -0.66
C LEU A 132 6.00 10.76 -1.42
N VAL A 133 5.50 11.74 -0.67
CA VAL A 133 4.94 12.98 -1.23
C VAL A 133 6.01 14.06 -1.28
N GLY A 134 6.77 14.21 -0.20
CA GLY A 134 7.73 15.30 -0.07
C GLY A 134 8.19 15.56 1.35
N ARG A 135 8.62 16.80 1.62
CA ARG A 135 9.12 17.23 2.94
C ARG A 135 8.54 18.57 3.34
N VAL A 136 8.32 18.76 4.65
CA VAL A 136 7.90 20.05 5.20
C VAL A 136 9.04 21.06 5.08
N VAL A 137 8.78 22.18 4.41
CA VAL A 137 9.74 23.27 4.19
C VAL A 137 9.40 24.53 4.99
N GLN A 138 8.15 24.70 5.38
CA GLN A 138 7.70 25.82 6.21
C GLN A 138 6.57 25.37 7.12
N VAL A 139 6.59 25.86 8.36
CA VAL A 139 5.57 25.56 9.36
C VAL A 139 5.02 26.87 9.92
N THR A 140 3.70 26.93 10.05
CA THR A 140 2.98 27.95 10.82
C THR A 140 2.24 27.26 11.98
N PRO A 141 1.59 28.00 12.90
CA PRO A 141 0.88 27.36 14.00
C PRO A 141 -0.22 26.37 13.57
N ARG A 142 -0.92 26.64 12.46
CA ARG A 142 -2.11 25.88 12.03
C ARG A 142 -2.00 25.22 10.66
N SER A 143 -0.94 25.51 9.91
CA SER A 143 -0.72 24.92 8.59
C SER A 143 0.77 24.79 8.30
N SER A 144 1.12 23.93 7.36
CA SER A 144 2.49 23.73 6.91
C SER A 144 2.54 23.65 5.40
N ARG A 145 3.69 23.99 4.83
CA ARG A 145 3.97 23.90 3.39
C ARG A 145 4.94 22.77 3.14
N VAL A 146 4.60 21.95 2.16
CA VAL A 146 5.34 20.75 1.78
C VAL A 146 5.88 20.96 0.38
N ALA A 147 7.19 20.78 0.21
CA ALA A 147 7.79 20.70 -1.12
C ALA A 147 7.66 19.27 -1.63
N LEU A 148 7.08 19.12 -2.82
CA LEU A 148 6.82 17.82 -3.43
C LEU A 148 8.09 17.23 -4.03
N VAL A 149 8.15 15.90 -4.09
CA VAL A 149 9.25 15.17 -4.75
C VAL A 149 9.39 15.50 -6.24
N SER A 150 8.33 15.99 -6.89
CA SER A 150 8.33 16.45 -8.28
C SER A 150 8.91 17.85 -8.50
N ASP A 151 9.17 18.62 -7.42
CA ASP A 151 9.77 19.96 -7.51
C ASP A 151 11.24 19.88 -7.97
N LEU A 152 11.64 20.79 -8.86
CA LEU A 152 13.00 20.87 -9.42
C LEU A 152 14.08 21.09 -8.35
N ASN A 153 13.72 21.71 -7.23
CA ASN A 153 14.65 22.01 -6.14
C ASN A 153 14.71 20.89 -5.08
N GLN A 154 13.92 19.82 -5.24
CA GLN A 154 13.96 18.68 -4.35
C GLN A 154 14.89 17.61 -4.92
N GLN A 155 15.75 17.10 -4.04
CA GLN A 155 16.61 15.96 -4.31
C GLN A 155 16.41 14.92 -3.22
N VAL A 156 16.24 13.67 -3.63
CA VAL A 156 16.00 12.54 -2.72
C VAL A 156 17.04 11.47 -3.02
N GLY A 157 17.79 11.01 -2.01
CA GLY A 157 18.66 9.85 -2.21
C GLY A 157 17.82 8.59 -2.38
N VAL A 158 17.98 7.88 -3.49
CA VAL A 158 17.13 6.74 -3.88
C VAL A 158 17.93 5.49 -4.18
N MET A 159 17.25 4.34 -4.10
CA MET A 159 17.80 3.03 -4.35
C MET A 159 16.77 2.14 -5.06
N LEU A 160 17.24 1.31 -5.99
CA LEU A 160 16.44 0.26 -6.61
C LEU A 160 16.23 -0.89 -5.63
N SER A 161 14.98 -1.32 -5.46
CA SER A 161 14.65 -2.41 -4.54
C SER A 161 15.28 -3.75 -4.97
N ARG A 162 15.36 -4.02 -6.28
CA ARG A 162 15.88 -5.28 -6.85
C ARG A 162 17.40 -5.36 -6.78
N SER A 163 18.08 -4.44 -7.45
CA SER A 163 19.53 -4.50 -7.66
C SER A 163 20.34 -3.71 -6.64
N ARG A 164 19.68 -2.92 -5.77
CA ARG A 164 20.30 -2.10 -4.72
C ARG A 164 21.24 -1.00 -5.23
N PHE A 165 21.24 -0.73 -6.54
CA PHE A 165 21.92 0.41 -7.14
C PHE A 165 21.30 1.72 -6.64
N GLN A 166 22.16 2.73 -6.48
CA GLN A 166 21.80 3.96 -5.80
C GLN A 166 21.94 5.16 -6.73
N GLY A 167 21.25 6.21 -6.37
CA GLY A 167 21.29 7.46 -7.08
C GLY A 167 20.62 8.56 -6.28
N TYR A 168 20.33 9.65 -6.98
CA TYR A 168 19.45 10.67 -6.47
C TYR A 168 18.33 10.92 -7.47
N LEU A 169 17.15 11.20 -6.93
CA LEU A 169 15.98 11.57 -7.68
C LEU A 169 15.90 13.09 -7.74
N ARG A 170 15.59 13.62 -8.91
CA ARG A 170 15.35 15.04 -9.19
C ARG A 170 13.95 15.18 -9.81
N GLY A 171 13.16 16.11 -9.31
CA GLY A 171 11.88 16.44 -9.92
C GLY A 171 12.04 16.95 -11.35
N GLN A 172 11.10 16.63 -12.25
CA GLN A 172 11.09 17.11 -13.65
C GLN A 172 10.04 18.19 -13.91
N ASN A 173 9.47 18.78 -12.85
CA ASN A 173 8.33 19.69 -12.95
C ASN A 173 7.06 19.06 -13.56
N ASP A 174 7.01 17.73 -13.55
CA ASP A 174 5.86 16.90 -13.92
C ASP A 174 5.34 16.24 -12.62
N PRO A 175 4.03 16.34 -12.30
CA PRO A 175 3.49 15.74 -11.09
C PRO A 175 3.48 14.20 -11.09
N LEU A 176 3.74 13.56 -12.24
CA LEU A 176 3.72 12.11 -12.41
C LEU A 176 5.12 11.52 -12.60
N GLN A 177 6.10 12.35 -12.97
CA GLN A 177 7.43 11.86 -13.35
C GLN A 177 8.55 12.59 -12.61
N ALA A 178 9.58 11.82 -12.29
CA ALA A 178 10.85 12.31 -11.78
C ALA A 178 12.01 11.64 -12.52
N GLU A 179 13.21 12.20 -12.42
CA GLU A 179 14.41 11.64 -13.00
C GLU A 179 15.29 11.06 -11.90
N MET A 180 15.66 9.79 -12.01
CA MET A 180 16.69 9.17 -11.18
C MET A 180 18.02 9.22 -11.93
N ILE A 181 19.05 9.78 -11.28
CA ILE A 181 20.41 9.82 -11.81
C ILE A 181 21.26 8.87 -10.97
N PHE A 182 21.89 7.90 -11.61
CA PHE A 182 22.67 6.85 -10.95
C PHE A 182 24.07 7.35 -10.55
N TYR A 183 24.61 6.82 -9.45
CA TYR A 183 26.00 7.09 -9.09
C TYR A 183 26.99 6.23 -9.90
N GLU A 184 26.59 5.01 -10.22
CA GLU A 184 27.37 4.08 -11.02
C GLU A 184 27.20 4.32 -12.53
N LYS A 185 28.27 4.08 -13.29
CA LYS A 185 28.25 4.19 -14.77
C LYS A 185 27.53 3.04 -15.47
N VAL A 186 27.43 1.88 -14.82
CA VAL A 186 26.83 0.67 -15.38
C VAL A 186 25.87 0.10 -14.33
N PRO A 187 24.71 0.75 -14.10
CA PRO A 187 23.73 0.25 -13.16
C PRO A 187 22.99 -0.96 -13.72
N ASP A 188 22.73 -1.96 -12.88
CA ASP A 188 21.74 -3.00 -13.17
C ASP A 188 20.34 -2.44 -12.90
N VAL A 189 19.68 -1.96 -13.95
CA VAL A 189 18.35 -1.34 -13.90
C VAL A 189 17.46 -1.93 -14.99
N GLU A 190 16.22 -2.24 -14.63
CA GLU A 190 15.18 -2.75 -15.53
C GLU A 190 13.92 -1.88 -15.46
N VAL A 191 13.18 -1.79 -16.57
CA VAL A 191 11.86 -1.12 -16.59
C VAL A 191 10.91 -1.88 -15.67
N GLY A 192 10.21 -1.15 -14.80
CA GLY A 192 9.33 -1.69 -13.77
C GLY A 192 9.98 -1.86 -12.39
N ASP A 193 11.31 -1.69 -12.30
CA ASP A 193 12.02 -1.73 -11.02
C ASP A 193 11.46 -0.69 -10.05
N MET A 194 11.25 -1.11 -8.79
CA MET A 194 10.73 -0.23 -7.75
C MET A 194 11.84 0.66 -7.19
N VAL A 195 11.54 1.94 -7.06
CA VAL A 195 12.42 2.97 -6.51
C VAL A 195 11.97 3.31 -5.09
N THR A 196 12.90 3.27 -4.15
CA THR A 196 12.67 3.59 -2.74
C THR A 196 13.69 4.61 -2.23
N THR A 197 13.43 5.28 -1.11
CA THR A 197 14.42 6.11 -0.44
C THR A 197 15.61 5.26 0.06
N SER A 198 16.82 5.73 -0.20
CA SER A 198 18.07 5.04 0.15
C SER A 198 18.46 5.24 1.62
N ASN A 199 19.31 4.35 2.14
CA ASN A 199 19.97 4.52 3.44
C ASN A 199 20.98 5.69 3.47
N LEU A 200 21.42 6.17 2.31
CA LEU A 200 22.32 7.33 2.20
C LEU A 200 21.56 8.66 2.18
N SER A 201 20.23 8.62 2.13
CA SER A 201 19.41 9.82 2.22
C SER A 201 19.54 10.43 3.62
N THR A 202 20.07 11.65 3.68
CA THR A 202 20.14 12.42 4.94
C THR A 202 18.83 13.12 5.27
N LEU A 203 17.91 13.18 4.31
CA LEU A 203 16.69 14.00 4.37
C LEU A 203 15.41 13.18 4.55
N TYR A 204 15.48 11.87 4.35
CA TYR A 204 14.33 10.96 4.40
C TYR A 204 14.74 9.64 5.05
N ALA A 205 13.82 9.03 5.79
CA ALA A 205 14.00 7.67 6.27
C ALA A 205 14.11 6.71 5.08
N PRO A 206 14.93 5.64 5.18
CA PRO A 206 15.07 4.67 4.10
C PRO A 206 13.84 3.78 3.95
N GLY A 207 13.64 3.26 2.74
CA GLY A 207 12.61 2.26 2.44
C GLY A 207 11.22 2.81 2.11
N ILE A 208 11.06 4.13 1.97
CA ILE A 208 9.81 4.75 1.55
C ILE A 208 9.67 4.56 0.02
N PRO A 209 8.57 3.98 -0.48
CA PRO A 209 8.35 3.83 -1.91
C PRO A 209 8.14 5.18 -2.58
N ILE A 210 8.62 5.32 -3.81
CA ILE A 210 8.49 6.55 -4.60
C ILE A 210 7.76 6.24 -5.91
N GLY A 211 8.22 5.22 -6.63
CA GLY A 211 7.79 5.01 -7.99
C GLY A 211 8.41 3.78 -8.64
N ARG A 212 8.24 3.67 -9.95
CA ARG A 212 8.83 2.62 -10.78
C ARG A 212 9.57 3.20 -11.97
N ILE A 213 10.60 2.50 -12.41
CA ILE A 213 11.35 2.88 -13.62
C ILE A 213 10.43 2.72 -14.84
N ALA A 214 10.20 3.81 -15.56
CA ALA A 214 9.40 3.85 -16.78
C ALA A 214 10.27 3.80 -18.04
N ALA A 215 11.42 4.47 -18.02
CA ALA A 215 12.37 4.50 -19.13
C ALA A 215 13.80 4.65 -18.60
N ILE A 216 14.78 4.20 -19.37
CA ILE A 216 16.20 4.22 -19.00
C ILE A 216 16.98 4.88 -20.13
N ASP A 217 17.89 5.80 -19.77
CA ASP A 217 18.84 6.42 -20.66
C ASP A 217 20.28 6.21 -20.15
N PHE A 218 20.97 5.23 -20.74
CA PHE A 218 22.37 4.94 -20.44
C PHE A 218 23.35 5.97 -21.02
N ASN A 219 22.90 6.81 -21.96
CA ASN A 219 23.73 7.81 -22.64
C ASN A 219 23.46 9.25 -22.17
N ALA A 220 22.56 9.42 -21.20
CA ALA A 220 22.37 10.69 -20.51
C ALA A 220 23.73 11.18 -19.98
N GLY A 221 24.06 12.46 -20.22
CA GLY A 221 25.32 13.02 -19.71
C GLY A 221 25.29 13.15 -18.18
N PRO A 222 26.38 13.57 -17.54
CA PRO A 222 27.59 12.78 -17.21
C PRO A 222 27.39 11.37 -16.59
N ALA A 223 26.16 10.95 -16.26
CA ALA A 223 25.85 9.65 -15.68
C ALA A 223 24.52 9.10 -16.24
N PRO A 224 24.34 7.77 -16.26
CA PRO A 224 23.07 7.15 -16.65
C PRO A 224 21.91 7.73 -15.86
N SER A 225 20.75 7.90 -16.51
CA SER A 225 19.52 8.32 -15.84
C SER A 225 18.34 7.43 -16.22
N ALA A 226 17.29 7.51 -15.42
CA ALA A 226 16.04 6.81 -15.67
C ALA A 226 14.85 7.69 -15.29
N THR A 227 13.80 7.62 -16.09
CA THR A 227 12.52 8.24 -15.76
C THR A 227 11.79 7.35 -14.76
N VAL A 228 11.37 7.93 -13.65
CA VAL A 228 10.61 7.27 -12.60
C VAL A 228 9.17 7.77 -12.66
N GLU A 229 8.23 6.86 -12.84
CA GLU A 229 6.80 7.13 -12.68
C GLU A 229 6.42 7.05 -11.19
N LEU A 230 5.92 8.16 -10.66
CA LEU A 230 5.56 8.27 -9.25
C LEU A 230 4.30 7.46 -8.96
N THR A 231 4.34 6.66 -7.90
CA THR A 231 3.18 5.86 -7.47
C THR A 231 2.13 6.73 -6.76
N VAL A 232 2.57 7.83 -6.15
CA VAL A 232 1.68 8.76 -5.45
C VAL A 232 1.03 9.70 -6.46
N PRO A 233 -0.31 9.82 -6.48
CA PRO A 233 -0.99 10.75 -7.35
C PRO A 233 -0.92 12.17 -6.76
N LEU A 234 0.22 12.83 -6.92
CA LEU A 234 0.48 14.17 -6.36
C LEU A 234 -0.59 15.19 -6.76
N GLY A 235 -1.18 15.02 -7.94
CA GLY A 235 -2.27 15.85 -8.48
C GLY A 235 -3.66 15.61 -7.89
N SER A 236 -3.89 14.64 -7.00
CA SER A 236 -5.20 14.38 -6.38
C SER A 236 -5.14 14.05 -4.88
N LEU A 237 -4.02 14.38 -4.22
CA LEU A 237 -3.88 14.29 -2.75
C LEU A 237 -4.92 15.12 -2.00
N GLU A 238 -5.73 14.45 -1.18
CA GLU A 238 -6.67 15.06 -0.23
C GLU A 238 -6.14 14.98 1.21
N TRP A 239 -5.43 13.91 1.54
CA TRP A 239 -4.88 13.64 2.86
C TRP A 239 -3.45 13.13 2.76
N VAL A 240 -2.64 13.51 3.74
CA VAL A 240 -1.25 13.06 3.87
C VAL A 240 -0.95 12.68 5.32
N LEU A 241 0.10 11.88 5.49
CA LEU A 241 0.69 11.53 6.77
C LEU A 241 2.03 12.26 6.91
N VAL A 242 2.26 12.86 8.07
CA VAL A 242 3.51 13.56 8.39
C VAL A 242 4.23 12.79 9.47
N SER A 243 5.40 12.26 9.15
CA SER A 243 6.23 11.51 10.09
C SER A 243 7.39 12.39 10.55
N PRO A 244 7.64 12.49 11.87
CA PRO A 244 8.81 13.16 12.39
C PRO A 244 10.07 12.55 11.79
N PHE A 245 10.93 13.38 11.22
CA PHE A 245 12.23 12.91 10.73
C PHE A 245 13.33 13.74 11.37
N GLU A 246 14.15 13.07 12.18
CA GLU A 246 15.35 13.65 12.77
C GLU A 246 16.55 13.25 11.90
N ALA A 247 17.09 14.22 11.17
CA ALA A 247 18.25 13.99 10.33
C ALA A 247 19.42 13.50 11.19
N LYS A 248 20.02 12.35 10.81
CA LYS A 248 21.20 11.84 11.49
C LYS A 248 22.33 12.88 11.35
N PRO A 249 22.94 13.37 12.44
CA PRO A 249 24.05 14.30 12.33
C PRO A 249 25.19 13.61 11.56
N LEU A 250 25.71 14.29 10.54
CA LEU A 250 26.93 13.89 9.84
C LEU A 250 28.11 14.09 10.80
N ASN A 251 28.35 13.11 11.67
CA ASN A 251 29.61 13.04 12.40
C ASN A 251 30.71 12.65 11.40
N PHE A 252 31.23 13.65 10.67
CA PHE A 252 32.57 13.53 10.12
C PHE A 252 33.55 13.62 11.29
N GLU A 253 33.77 12.51 11.99
CA GLU A 253 35.01 12.34 12.73
C GLU A 253 36.12 12.30 11.67
N LEU A 254 36.65 13.48 11.35
CA LEU A 254 37.92 13.62 10.65
C LEU A 254 38.93 12.84 11.49
N GLN A 255 39.29 11.64 11.05
CA GLN A 255 40.48 10.98 11.58
C GLN A 255 41.63 11.96 11.37
N PRO A 256 42.31 12.42 12.43
CA PRO A 256 43.43 13.31 12.24
C PRO A 256 44.45 12.60 11.36
N GLU A 257 44.82 13.31 10.30
CA GLU A 257 45.86 12.96 9.34
C GLU A 257 47.06 12.39 10.12
N GLN A 258 47.34 11.09 9.95
CA GLN A 258 48.50 10.50 10.60
C GLN A 258 49.74 11.11 9.96
N ASP A 259 50.35 12.04 10.68
CA ASP A 259 51.62 12.65 10.34
C ASP A 259 52.70 11.56 10.26
N VAL A 260 53.05 11.17 9.03
CA VAL A 260 54.06 10.15 8.73
C VAL A 260 55.49 10.70 8.87
N SER A 261 55.69 11.86 9.50
CA SER A 261 57.02 12.49 9.61
C SER A 261 57.78 12.21 10.90
N GLN A 262 57.51 11.10 11.60
CA GLN A 262 58.38 10.64 12.67
C GLN A 262 58.62 9.13 12.61
N THR A 263 59.75 8.75 12.02
CA THR A 263 60.46 7.54 12.43
C THR A 263 61.96 7.87 12.46
N PRO A 264 62.66 7.60 13.57
CA PRO A 264 64.08 7.92 13.75
C PRO A 264 65.03 7.08 12.89
#